data_AF-A0A2T1BY01-F1
#
_entry.id   AF-A0A2T1BY01-F1
#
_cell.length_a   1.000
_cell.length_b   1.000
_cell.length_c   1.000
_cell.angle_alpha   90.00
_cell.angle_beta   90.00
_cell.angle_gamma   90.00
#
_symmetry.space_group_name_H-M   'P 1'
#
loop_
_entity.id
_entity.type
_entity.pdbx_description
1 polymer ?
#
loop_
_entity_poly.entity_id
_entity_poly.type
_entity_poly.pdbx_seq_one_letter_code
_entity_poly.pdbx_strand_id
1 'polypeptide(L)'
;MGKLEKLVEQFIGGLAEASFEDVRYILEAFGFEEKRSKGSHHIFVNELGQAITIPKKGGKKVKKVYIKRIVELLNLEIDASDIQPEFDREVENDEQ
;
A
#
# COMPACT_ATOMS: atom_id res chain seq x y z
N MET A 1 -14.87 -16.52 6.37
CA MET A 1 -14.13 -15.37 5.84
C MET A 1 -14.21 -14.22 6.81
N GLY A 2 -13.15 -14.04 7.58
CA GLY A 2 -12.92 -12.85 8.38
C GLY A 2 -12.75 -11.61 7.51
N LYS A 3 -12.74 -10.44 8.15
CA LYS A 3 -12.60 -9.14 7.46
C LYS A 3 -11.29 -9.03 6.68
N LEU A 4 -10.20 -9.59 7.22
CA LEU A 4 -8.87 -9.60 6.58
C LEU A 4 -8.86 -10.39 5.28
N GLU A 5 -9.38 -11.62 5.28
CA GLU A 5 -9.40 -12.51 4.10
C GLU A 5 -10.15 -11.84 2.93
N LYS A 6 -11.31 -11.24 3.20
CA LYS A 6 -12.09 -10.53 2.18
C LYS A 6 -11.33 -9.35 1.57
N LEU A 7 -10.60 -8.60 2.39
CA LEU A 7 -9.80 -7.46 1.94
C LEU A 7 -8.62 -7.93 1.08
N VAL A 8 -7.94 -9.01 1.48
CA VAL A 8 -6.84 -9.61 0.70
C VAL A 8 -7.35 -10.07 -0.67
N GLU A 9 -8.48 -10.76 -0.73
CA GLU A 9 -9.10 -11.15 -2.01
C GLU A 9 -9.45 -9.94 -2.88
N GLN A 10 -9.95 -8.84 -2.30
CA GLN A 10 -10.24 -7.60 -3.05
C GLN A 10 -8.97 -6.95 -3.60
N PHE A 11 -7.88 -7.00 -2.84
CA PHE A 11 -6.58 -6.43 -3.23
C PHE A 11 -5.94 -7.27 -4.36
N ILE A 12 -5.91 -8.60 -4.22
CA ILE A 12 -5.41 -9.54 -5.24
C ILE A 12 -6.25 -9.47 -6.51
N GLY A 13 -7.58 -9.42 -6.39
CA GLY A 13 -8.49 -9.28 -7.52
C GLY A 13 -8.31 -7.97 -8.30
N GLY A 14 -7.59 -6.99 -7.74
CA GLY A 14 -7.29 -5.72 -8.41
C GLY A 14 -8.54 -4.91 -8.77
N LEU A 15 -9.67 -5.16 -8.09
CA LEU A 15 -11.00 -4.73 -8.56
C LEU A 15 -11.37 -3.30 -8.17
N ALA A 16 -10.77 -2.69 -7.14
CA ALA A 16 -11.19 -1.34 -6.73
C ALA A 16 -10.12 -0.55 -5.97
N GLU A 17 -10.28 0.78 -6.02
CA GLU A 17 -9.68 1.69 -5.05
C GLU A 17 -10.07 1.25 -3.63
N ALA A 18 -9.11 1.14 -2.72
CA ALA A 18 -9.38 0.82 -1.33
C ALA A 18 -9.34 2.08 -0.46
N SER A 19 -10.04 2.05 0.67
CA SER A 19 -9.92 3.14 1.64
C SER A 19 -8.53 3.09 2.27
N PHE A 20 -8.02 4.25 2.69
CA PHE A 20 -6.75 4.29 3.41
C PHE A 20 -6.78 3.42 4.67
N GLU A 21 -7.92 3.37 5.37
CA GLU A 21 -8.13 2.51 6.54
C GLU A 21 -8.02 1.02 6.21
N ASP A 22 -8.55 0.59 5.06
CA ASP A 22 -8.45 -0.81 4.62
C ASP A 22 -7.00 -1.17 4.28
N VAL A 23 -6.29 -0.27 3.60
CA VAL A 23 -4.85 -0.41 3.31
C VAL A 23 -4.04 -0.49 4.59
N ARG A 24 -4.28 0.43 5.52
CA ARG A 24 -3.62 0.46 6.82
C ARG A 24 -3.87 -0.85 7.59
N TYR A 25 -5.12 -1.31 7.63
CA TYR A 25 -5.48 -2.53 8.33
C TYR A 25 -4.76 -3.77 7.77
N ILE A 26 -4.64 -3.89 6.44
CA ILE A 26 -3.84 -4.95 5.83
C ILE A 26 -2.38 -4.79 6.20
N LEU A 27 -1.79 -3.61 6.01
CA LEU A 27 -0.39 -3.35 6.34
C LEU A 27 -0.07 -3.71 7.80
N GLU A 28 -0.87 -3.24 8.77
CA GLU A 28 -0.73 -3.58 10.19
C GLU A 28 -0.88 -5.09 10.45
N ALA A 29 -1.79 -5.78 9.75
CA ALA A 29 -1.94 -7.24 9.85
C ALA A 29 -0.74 -8.02 9.30
N PHE A 30 0.01 -7.45 8.35
CA PHE A 30 1.26 -7.99 7.81
C PHE A 30 2.51 -7.50 8.56
N GLY A 31 2.34 -6.79 9.69
CA GLY A 31 3.46 -6.32 10.53
C GLY A 31 4.11 -5.02 10.07
N PHE A 32 3.42 -4.23 9.24
CA PHE A 32 3.83 -2.87 8.92
C PHE A 32 3.25 -1.88 9.92
N GLU A 33 4.08 -0.97 10.40
CA GLU A 33 3.68 0.10 11.32
C GLU A 33 3.78 1.46 10.64
N GLU A 34 2.81 2.35 10.90
CA GLU A 34 2.91 3.75 10.48
C GLU A 34 4.02 4.44 11.29
N LYS A 35 5.17 4.73 10.67
CA LYS A 35 6.28 5.43 11.34
C LYS A 35 6.21 6.94 11.17
N ARG A 36 5.64 7.41 10.04
CA ARG A 36 5.59 8.85 9.75
C ARG A 36 4.36 9.17 8.92
N SER A 37 3.65 10.22 9.32
CA SER A 37 2.63 10.88 8.50
C SER A 37 3.05 12.34 8.31
N LYS A 38 3.31 12.73 7.06
CA LYS A 38 3.49 14.13 6.67
C LYS A 38 2.38 14.49 5.69
N GLY A 39 1.34 15.14 6.20
CA GLY A 39 0.18 15.56 5.40
C GLY A 39 -0.57 14.36 4.80
N SER A 40 -0.65 14.33 3.47
CA SER A 40 -1.31 13.25 2.72
C SER A 40 -0.41 12.01 2.53
N HIS A 41 0.89 12.08 2.84
CA HIS A 41 1.80 10.94 2.68
C HIS A 41 2.01 10.21 4.00
N HIS A 42 1.61 8.94 4.04
CA HIS A 42 1.82 8.03 5.16
C HIS A 42 2.89 7.00 4.80
N ILE A 43 3.90 6.87 5.65
CA ILE A 43 5.00 5.93 5.49
C ILE A 43 4.80 4.77 6.47
N PHE A 44 4.74 3.57 5.92
CA PHE A 44 4.62 2.32 6.66
C PHE A 44 5.93 1.56 6.58
N VAL A 45 6.39 0.99 7.69
CA VAL A 45 7.65 0.25 7.77
C VAL A 45 7.42 -1.05 8.54
N ASN A 46 7.96 -2.17 8.05
CA ASN A 46 7.93 -3.43 8.77
C ASN A 46 9.25 -3.72 9.52
N GLU A 47 9.25 -4.79 10.31
CA GLU A 47 10.43 -5.26 11.05
C GLU A 47 11.58 -5.72 10.15
N LEU A 48 11.29 -6.07 8.88
CA LEU A 48 12.29 -6.43 7.87
C LEU A 48 12.97 -5.21 7.24
N GLY A 49 12.56 -3.99 7.62
CA GLY A 49 13.09 -2.74 7.07
C GLY A 49 12.51 -2.34 5.72
N GLN A 50 11.47 -3.03 5.24
CA GLN A 50 10.73 -2.63 4.04
C GLN A 50 9.83 -1.43 4.38
N ALA A 51 9.93 -0.37 3.59
CA ALA A 51 9.11 0.83 3.74
C ALA A 51 8.24 1.04 2.49
N ILE A 52 7.00 1.48 2.70
CA ILE A 52 6.08 1.88 1.62
C ILE A 52 5.41 3.21 1.94
N THR A 53 5.36 4.08 0.94
CA THR A 53 4.70 5.38 1.03
C THR A 53 3.33 5.32 0.35
N ILE A 54 2.28 5.59 1.12
CA ILE A 54 0.89 5.58 0.66
C ILE A 54 0.36 7.02 0.66
N PRO A 55 0.07 7.59 -0.53
CA PRO A 55 -0.59 8.88 -0.61
C PRO A 55 -2.10 8.76 -0.38
N LYS A 56 -2.59 9.62 0.50
CA LYS A 56 -3.98 9.81 0.87
C LYS A 56 -4.55 10.99 0.09
N LYS A 57 -4.83 10.81 -1.21
CA LYS A 57 -5.39 11.89 -2.04
C LYS A 57 -6.80 12.25 -1.54
N GLY A 58 -6.98 13.45 -0.98
CA GLY A 58 -8.27 13.95 -0.50
C GLY A 58 -8.88 13.17 0.69
N GLY A 59 -8.05 12.43 1.43
CA GLY A 59 -8.46 11.81 2.69
C GLY A 59 -9.17 10.45 2.60
N LYS A 60 -9.65 10.02 1.43
CA LYS A 60 -10.67 8.96 1.36
C LYS A 60 -10.24 7.66 0.68
N LYS A 61 -9.40 7.71 -0.35
CA LYS A 61 -9.09 6.51 -1.16
C LYS A 61 -7.63 6.45 -1.60
N VAL A 62 -7.12 5.24 -1.68
CA VAL A 62 -5.81 4.88 -2.22
C VAL A 62 -6.02 4.35 -3.64
N LYS A 63 -5.30 4.93 -4.60
CA LYS A 63 -5.42 4.53 -6.02
C LYS A 63 -4.97 3.09 -6.20
N LYS A 64 -5.61 2.38 -7.14
CA LYS A 64 -5.30 1.00 -7.54
C LYS A 64 -3.80 0.73 -7.79
N VAL A 65 -3.05 1.70 -8.30
CA VAL A 65 -1.59 1.56 -8.51
C VAL A 65 -0.83 1.29 -7.21
N TYR A 66 -1.19 1.97 -6.12
CA TYR A 66 -0.58 1.73 -4.81
C TYR A 66 -1.07 0.41 -4.20
N ILE A 67 -2.33 0.04 -4.44
CA ILE A 67 -2.87 -1.25 -4.03
C ILE A 67 -2.08 -2.40 -4.65
N LYS A 68 -1.87 -2.36 -5.98
CA LYS A 68 -1.01 -3.34 -6.66
C LYS A 68 0.37 -3.39 -6.05
N ARG A 69 0.99 -2.22 -5.80
CA ARG A 69 2.31 -2.15 -5.18
C ARG A 69 2.36 -2.77 -3.79
N ILE A 70 1.31 -2.61 -2.99
CA ILE A 70 1.19 -3.26 -1.68
C ILE A 70 1.08 -4.78 -1.85
N VAL A 71 0.24 -5.27 -2.77
CA VAL A 71 0.10 -6.71 -3.04
C VAL A 71 1.43 -7.32 -3.47
N GLU A 72 2.17 -6.64 -4.35
CA GLU A 72 3.52 -7.02 -4.77
C GLU A 72 4.50 -7.03 -3.58
N LEU A 73 4.49 -5.99 -2.77
CA LEU A 73 5.41 -5.84 -1.64
C LEU A 73 5.15 -6.86 -0.52
N LEU A 74 3.88 -7.21 -0.31
CA LEU A 74 3.45 -8.27 0.59
C LEU A 74 3.62 -9.67 -0.02
N ASN A 75 4.10 -9.76 -1.26
CA ASN A 75 4.26 -11.00 -2.03
C ASN A 75 3.01 -11.88 -2.01
N LEU A 76 1.84 -11.22 -2.09
CA LEU A 76 0.53 -11.87 -2.17
C LEU A 76 0.33 -12.38 -3.60
N GLU A 77 1.07 -13.44 -3.94
CA GLU A 77 1.02 -14.22 -5.19
C GLU A 77 0.51 -13.45 -6.44
N ILE A 78 1.43 -12.80 -7.14
CA ILE A 78 1.27 -12.39 -8.54
C ILE A 78 2.49 -12.93 -9.27
N ASP A 79 2.28 -13.67 -10.36
CA ASP A 79 3.35 -14.23 -11.22
C ASP A 79 4.45 -13.18 -11.49
N ALA A 80 5.64 -13.42 -10.91
CA ALA A 80 6.76 -12.49 -10.85
C ALA A 80 7.48 -12.24 -12.20
N SER A 81 6.92 -12.72 -13.32
CA SER A 81 7.54 -12.69 -14.64
C SER A 81 7.46 -11.36 -15.38
N ASP A 82 6.67 -10.39 -14.90
CA ASP A 82 6.40 -9.12 -15.59
C ASP A 82 7.00 -7.86 -14.92
N ILE A 83 7.92 -8.02 -13.95
CA ILE A 83 8.41 -6.89 -13.17
C ILE A 83 9.55 -6.14 -13.87
N GLN A 84 9.30 -4.87 -14.24
CA GLN A 84 10.35 -3.85 -14.38
C GLN A 84 10.47 -3.04 -13.08
N PRO A 85 11.56 -3.17 -12.31
CA PRO A 85 11.79 -2.36 -11.12
C PRO A 85 12.42 -1.02 -11.52
N GLU A 86 11.61 -0.01 -11.88
CA GLU A 86 12.21 1.29 -12.25
C GLU A 86 11.41 2.56 -11.94
N PHE A 87 10.68 2.60 -10.82
CA PHE A 87 10.14 3.88 -10.32
C PHE A 87 10.36 4.06 -8.82
N ASP A 88 11.63 4.15 -8.45
CA ASP A 88 12.05 5.09 -7.41
C ASP A 88 12.34 6.41 -8.14
N ARG A 89 11.29 7.19 -8.42
CA ARG A 89 11.45 8.61 -8.66
C ARG A 89 10.70 9.34 -7.57
N GLU A 90 11.51 9.87 -6.65
CA GLU A 90 11.23 11.04 -5.83
C GLU A 90 9.82 11.59 -5.99
N VAL A 91 8.98 11.38 -4.98
CA VAL A 91 7.87 12.31 -4.77
C VAL A 91 8.49 13.56 -4.14
N GLU A 92 9.07 14.37 -5.02
CA GLU A 92 9.50 15.72 -4.74
C GLU A 92 8.33 16.49 -4.10
N ASN A 93 8.69 17.25 -3.07
CA ASN A 93 7.95 18.29 -2.37
C ASN A 93 6.54 18.61 -2.88
N ASP A 94 5.56 18.52 -1.98
CA ASP A 94 4.48 19.52 -1.96
C ASP A 94 4.06 19.74 -0.50
N GLU A 95 4.78 20.66 0.15
CA GLU A 95 4.26 21.42 1.28
C GLU A 95 3.43 22.56 0.70
N GLN A 96 2.10 22.48 0.83
CA GLN A 96 1.21 23.64 0.83
C GLN A 96 0.08 23.44 1.84
#